data_AF-A0AAI9SVG4-F1
#
_entry.id   AF-A0AAI9SVG4-F1
#
_cell.length_a   1.000
_cell.length_b   1.000
_cell.length_c   1.000
_cell.angle_alpha   90.00
_cell.angle_beta   90.00
_cell.angle_gamma   90.00
#
_symmetry.space_group_name_H-M   'P 1'
#
loop_
_entity.id
_entity.type
_entity.pdbx_description
1 polymer ?
#
loop_
_entity_poly.entity_id
_entity_poly.type
_entity_poly.pdbx_seq_one_letter_code
_entity_poly.pdbx_strand_id
1 'polypeptide(L)'
;MLSRKLDEIVVYDSTTRTHEFNGLPATSLGLFSSAFPNALDSSKDNYTTWDLFRIHCFRVVLTIAIFLYMRLYNIHEFITNFFELLGIFTLDYKYQLLHHKKERERNFIFDLANDFVSNWEVIFKIPSLLWKTFRPGGDTPVGLNKCLEYIPKTNTPDSICLVLHCAPPMLKPPPKIPQPYLDSDRTIVIPEKKDVQYVIAIRNEYFTQCKSHIAAERVRLLREIGRFITWCCLVPTITELTIYEKSGNCWKENEDFTNSMKNAILVELVAMANTCNPEELRKFKSVMPKITLVNKFTKERYTVTDDEVNSARDGRDQENIAEEIISGYLDQRTLVVYLCDQSTRTVNFQALMTKADTLTPESEIFSEEFPPIPDLVVGCMNMSHTRNQLEGYACIEKTANVQNMAVVYFSHLRFGFSFFSRALYHYSLEQPFKFPKKNDSDEDEHDIG
;
A
#
# COMPACT_ATOMS: atom_id res chain seq x y z
N MET A 1 17.28 14.28 36.09
CA MET A 1 16.35 13.14 36.37
C MET A 1 14.95 13.30 35.76
N LEU A 2 14.56 14.49 35.27
CA LEU A 2 13.27 14.73 34.61
C LEU A 2 13.22 14.42 33.10
N SER A 3 14.35 14.44 32.36
CA SER A 3 14.30 14.23 30.90
C SER A 3 14.05 12.77 30.49
N ARG A 4 14.59 11.79 31.23
CA ARG A 4 14.38 10.35 30.95
C ARG A 4 12.92 9.89 31.07
N LYS A 5 12.13 10.56 31.92
CA LYS A 5 10.69 10.26 32.07
C LYS A 5 9.87 10.87 30.93
N LEU A 6 10.27 12.01 30.37
CA LEU A 6 9.59 12.58 29.21
C LEU A 6 9.79 11.68 27.99
N ASP A 7 10.99 11.16 27.76
CA ASP A 7 11.26 10.30 26.60
C ASP A 7 10.46 8.98 26.64
N GLU A 8 10.31 8.35 27.81
CA GLU A 8 9.46 7.16 27.97
C GLU A 8 7.96 7.45 27.80
N ILE A 9 7.49 8.63 28.22
CA ILE A 9 6.09 9.05 28.08
C ILE A 9 5.79 9.43 26.62
N VAL A 10 6.72 10.06 25.91
CA VAL A 10 6.54 10.44 24.49
C VAL A 10 6.50 9.22 23.58
N VAL A 11 7.31 8.18 23.87
CA VAL A 11 7.22 6.88 23.17
C VAL A 11 5.90 6.17 23.49
N TYR A 12 5.40 6.27 24.73
CA TYR A 12 4.10 5.74 25.11
C TYR A 12 2.97 6.44 24.33
N ASP A 13 2.97 7.76 24.24
CA ASP A 13 1.91 8.54 23.59
C ASP A 13 1.94 8.43 22.04
N SER A 14 3.12 8.22 21.44
CA SER A 14 3.26 8.04 19.98
C SER A 14 2.91 6.63 19.51
N THR A 15 3.20 5.60 20.31
CA THR A 15 2.90 4.19 19.98
C THR A 15 1.49 3.75 20.39
N THR A 16 0.88 4.42 21.37
CA THR A 16 -0.44 4.06 21.91
C THR A 16 -1.55 5.03 21.51
N ARG A 17 -1.36 5.90 20.50
CA ARG A 17 -2.49 6.56 19.79
C ARG A 17 -3.34 5.58 18.94
N THR A 18 -3.43 4.31 19.34
CA THR A 18 -4.71 3.64 19.30
C THR A 18 -5.56 4.29 20.38
N HIS A 19 -6.61 5.03 20.03
CA HIS A 19 -7.69 5.32 20.98
C HIS A 19 -7.85 4.10 21.88
N GLU A 20 -7.63 4.28 23.19
CA GLU A 20 -7.97 3.27 24.17
C GLU A 20 -9.45 2.93 23.92
N PHE A 21 -9.71 1.89 23.15
CA PHE A 21 -10.93 1.09 23.26
C PHE A 21 -10.77 0.28 24.54
N ASN A 22 -10.68 0.99 25.66
CA ASN A 22 -10.92 0.46 27.00
C ASN A 22 -12.40 0.08 27.04
N GLY A 23 -12.68 -1.13 26.55
CA GLY A 23 -14.01 -1.57 26.18
C GLY A 23 -14.47 -0.89 24.91
N LEU A 24 -14.89 -1.66 23.92
CA LEU A 24 -16.12 -1.26 23.25
C LEU A 24 -17.18 -1.48 24.34
N PRO A 25 -17.76 -0.45 24.98
CA PRO A 25 -19.08 -0.68 25.53
C PRO A 25 -19.91 -1.16 24.34
N ALA A 26 -20.82 -2.10 24.55
CA ALA A 26 -21.74 -2.58 23.51
C ALA A 26 -22.54 -1.45 22.81
N THR A 27 -22.35 -0.20 23.21
CA THR A 27 -22.88 1.05 22.67
C THR A 27 -22.27 1.52 21.35
N SER A 28 -21.06 1.09 20.96
CA SER A 28 -20.41 1.60 19.73
C SER A 28 -20.87 0.93 18.44
N LEU A 29 -21.73 -0.09 18.51
CA LEU A 29 -22.35 -0.74 17.34
C LEU A 29 -23.62 -0.02 16.86
N GLY A 30 -24.02 1.09 17.47
CA GLY A 30 -25.24 1.81 17.06
C GLY A 30 -26.52 0.97 17.13
N LEU A 31 -26.48 -0.18 17.83
CA LEU A 31 -27.60 -1.12 17.96
C LEU A 31 -28.64 -0.70 19.00
N PHE A 32 -28.48 0.49 19.58
CA PHE A 32 -29.52 1.12 20.39
C PHE A 32 -30.36 2.07 19.53
N SER A 33 -30.97 1.53 18.47
CA SER A 33 -32.34 1.95 18.18
C SER A 33 -33.24 1.10 19.09
N SER A 34 -34.39 1.63 19.46
CA SER A 34 -35.41 1.09 20.38
C SER A 34 -35.95 -0.32 20.09
N ALA A 35 -35.27 -1.12 19.26
CA ALA A 35 -35.65 -2.45 18.81
C ALA A 35 -34.89 -3.62 19.50
N PHE A 36 -33.75 -3.37 20.16
CA PHE A 36 -33.01 -4.43 20.87
C PHE A 36 -33.06 -4.22 22.39
N PRO A 37 -33.75 -5.09 23.15
CA PRO A 37 -33.84 -4.94 24.60
C PRO A 37 -32.47 -5.20 25.24
N ASN A 38 -32.02 -4.27 26.09
CA ASN A 38 -30.91 -4.48 27.03
C ASN A 38 -31.14 -5.80 27.76
N ALA A 39 -30.30 -6.79 27.47
CA ALA A 39 -30.57 -8.17 27.86
C ALA A 39 -30.36 -8.41 29.37
N LEU A 40 -29.54 -7.59 30.04
CA LEU A 40 -29.43 -7.54 31.50
C LEU A 40 -29.25 -6.08 31.92
N ASP A 41 -30.22 -5.55 32.66
CA ASP A 41 -30.11 -4.24 33.28
C ASP A 41 -29.29 -4.37 34.55
N SER A 42 -28.06 -3.82 34.55
CA SER A 42 -27.14 -3.88 35.70
C SER A 42 -27.68 -3.26 36.98
N SER A 43 -28.83 -2.57 36.92
CA SER A 43 -29.53 -2.02 38.09
C SER A 43 -30.48 -3.01 38.78
N LYS A 44 -30.68 -4.23 38.24
CA LYS A 44 -31.60 -5.23 38.79
C LYS A 44 -30.86 -6.21 39.72
N ASP A 45 -31.20 -6.18 41.01
CA ASP A 45 -30.53 -6.98 42.06
C ASP A 45 -30.77 -8.50 41.94
N ASN A 46 -31.88 -8.94 41.32
CA ASN A 46 -32.22 -10.35 41.16
C ASN A 46 -32.77 -10.65 39.76
N TYR A 47 -32.19 -11.65 39.09
CA TYR A 47 -32.64 -12.13 37.78
C TYR A 47 -33.46 -13.41 37.92
N THR A 48 -34.58 -13.48 37.21
CA THR A 48 -35.41 -14.69 37.19
C THR A 48 -34.87 -15.70 36.18
N THR A 49 -35.21 -16.99 36.34
CA THR A 49 -34.86 -18.05 35.37
C THR A 49 -35.39 -17.76 33.97
N TRP A 50 -36.54 -17.07 33.88
CA TRP A 50 -37.13 -16.63 32.61
C TRP A 50 -36.30 -15.54 31.92
N ASP A 51 -35.75 -14.59 32.68
CA ASP A 51 -34.84 -13.56 32.15
C ASP A 51 -33.57 -14.21 31.57
N LEU A 52 -32.98 -15.16 32.29
CA LEU A 52 -31.82 -15.95 31.84
C LEU A 52 -32.11 -16.76 30.57
N PHE A 53 -33.29 -17.39 30.48
CA PHE A 53 -33.72 -18.14 29.30
C PHE A 53 -33.89 -17.22 28.08
N ARG A 54 -34.52 -16.05 28.24
CA ARG A 54 -34.70 -15.07 27.17
C ARG A 54 -33.37 -14.60 26.61
N ILE A 55 -32.37 -14.35 27.46
CA ILE A 55 -31.01 -13.97 27.04
C ILE A 55 -30.34 -15.11 26.26
N HIS A 56 -30.51 -16.35 26.70
CA HIS A 56 -29.99 -17.51 25.96
C HIS A 56 -30.62 -17.61 24.58
N CYS A 57 -31.94 -17.45 24.45
CA CYS A 57 -32.62 -17.40 23.16
C CYS A 57 -32.09 -16.25 22.28
N PHE A 58 -31.92 -15.04 22.83
CA PHE A 58 -31.34 -13.90 22.10
C PHE A 58 -29.90 -14.18 21.64
N ARG A 59 -29.08 -14.79 22.50
CA ARG A 59 -27.70 -15.16 22.16
C ARG A 59 -27.68 -16.18 21.03
N VAL A 60 -28.56 -17.18 21.05
CA VAL A 60 -28.70 -18.16 19.96
C VAL A 60 -29.14 -17.48 18.67
N VAL A 61 -30.17 -16.64 18.71
CA VAL A 61 -30.66 -15.89 17.53
C VAL A 61 -29.58 -14.96 16.97
N LEU A 62 -28.86 -14.23 17.82
CA LEU A 62 -27.77 -13.36 17.42
C LEU A 62 -26.62 -14.15 16.80
N THR A 63 -26.30 -15.32 17.36
CA THR A 63 -25.26 -16.20 16.80
C THR A 63 -25.65 -16.71 15.41
N ILE A 64 -26.92 -17.10 15.21
CA ILE A 64 -27.45 -17.49 13.91
C ILE A 64 -27.44 -16.31 12.93
N ALA A 65 -27.85 -15.12 13.37
CA ALA A 65 -27.86 -13.92 12.54
C ALA A 65 -26.44 -13.52 12.10
N ILE A 66 -25.47 -13.53 13.02
CA ILE A 66 -24.05 -13.28 12.72
C ILE A 66 -23.52 -14.34 11.75
N PHE A 67 -23.83 -15.62 11.97
CA PHE A 67 -23.41 -16.68 11.06
C PHE A 67 -23.96 -16.50 9.64
N LEU A 68 -25.26 -16.19 9.51
CA LEU A 68 -25.89 -15.91 8.22
C LEU A 68 -25.27 -14.67 7.55
N TYR A 69 -25.08 -13.59 8.31
CA TYR A 69 -24.45 -12.36 7.82
C TYR A 69 -23.03 -12.63 7.29
N MET A 70 -22.19 -13.32 8.08
CA MET A 70 -20.83 -13.67 7.67
C MET A 70 -20.84 -14.59 6.44
N ARG A 71 -21.79 -15.51 6.33
CA ARG A 71 -21.92 -16.40 5.17
C ARG A 71 -22.32 -15.63 3.90
N LEU A 72 -23.28 -14.72 4.00
CA LEU A 72 -23.71 -13.86 2.89
C LEU A 72 -22.58 -12.93 2.46
N TYR A 73 -21.85 -12.34 3.41
CA TYR A 73 -20.67 -11.52 3.12
C TYR A 73 -19.61 -12.31 2.33
N ASN A 74 -19.28 -13.53 2.76
CA ASN A 74 -18.32 -14.38 2.05
C ASN A 74 -18.79 -14.76 0.63
N ILE A 75 -20.10 -15.00 0.44
CA ILE A 75 -20.66 -15.29 -0.90
C ILE A 75 -20.58 -14.03 -1.77
N HIS A 76 -20.92 -12.87 -1.23
CA HIS A 76 -20.81 -11.60 -1.94
C HIS A 76 -19.37 -11.33 -2.37
N GLU A 77 -18.40 -11.46 -1.47
CA GLU A 77 -16.97 -11.31 -1.76
C GLU A 77 -16.48 -12.29 -2.84
N PHE A 78 -16.95 -13.54 -2.80
CA PHE A 78 -16.65 -14.51 -3.85
C PHE A 78 -17.21 -14.08 -5.21
N ILE A 79 -18.45 -13.60 -5.27
CA ILE A 79 -19.11 -13.14 -6.49
C ILE A 79 -18.39 -11.92 -7.07
N THR A 80 -18.06 -10.92 -6.24
CA THR A 80 -17.36 -9.71 -6.69
C THR A 80 -15.98 -10.05 -7.24
N ASN A 81 -15.24 -10.92 -6.54
CA ASN A 81 -13.93 -11.40 -7.01
C ASN A 81 -14.03 -12.17 -8.33
N PHE A 82 -15.06 -13.00 -8.49
CA PHE A 82 -15.28 -13.75 -9.73
C PHE A 82 -15.57 -12.82 -10.92
N PHE A 83 -16.42 -11.82 -10.73
CA PHE A 83 -16.72 -10.83 -11.77
C PHE A 83 -15.53 -9.96 -12.13
N GLU A 84 -14.71 -9.58 -11.14
CA GLU A 84 -13.47 -8.86 -11.39
C GLU A 84 -12.52 -9.68 -12.27
N LEU A 85 -12.27 -10.95 -11.91
CA LEU A 85 -11.44 -11.86 -12.72
C LEU A 85 -12.00 -12.05 -14.13
N LEU A 86 -13.32 -12.17 -14.28
CA LEU A 86 -13.96 -12.23 -15.59
C LEU A 86 -13.71 -10.94 -16.38
N GLY A 87 -13.81 -9.78 -15.73
CA GLY A 87 -13.47 -8.47 -16.30
C GLY A 87 -12.04 -8.44 -16.82
N ILE A 88 -11.07 -8.84 -16.00
CA ILE A 88 -9.64 -8.94 -16.38
C ILE A 88 -9.47 -9.80 -17.63
N PHE A 89 -10.08 -10.99 -17.63
CA PHE A 89 -10.05 -11.89 -18.78
C PHE A 89 -10.63 -11.24 -20.04
N THR A 90 -11.78 -10.56 -19.92
CA THR A 90 -12.38 -9.87 -21.08
C THR A 90 -11.52 -8.73 -21.62
N LEU A 91 -10.80 -8.01 -20.75
CA LEU A 91 -9.90 -6.93 -21.15
C LEU A 91 -8.69 -7.48 -21.91
N ASP A 92 -8.04 -8.51 -21.37
CA ASP A 92 -6.91 -9.18 -22.03
C ASP A 92 -7.32 -9.81 -23.37
N TYR A 93 -8.49 -10.43 -23.42
CA TYR A 93 -9.06 -10.99 -24.65
C TYR A 93 -9.31 -9.91 -25.70
N LYS A 94 -9.95 -8.79 -25.32
CA LYS A 94 -10.18 -7.64 -26.21
C LYS A 94 -8.87 -7.06 -26.73
N TYR A 95 -7.86 -6.93 -25.87
CA TYR A 95 -6.54 -6.45 -26.27
C TYR A 95 -5.91 -7.36 -27.33
N GLN A 96 -5.90 -8.68 -27.12
CA GLN A 96 -5.31 -9.62 -28.08
C GLN A 96 -6.01 -9.58 -29.44
N LEU A 97 -7.35 -9.56 -29.43
CA LEU A 97 -8.17 -9.51 -30.64
C LEU A 97 -7.94 -8.22 -31.44
N LEU A 98 -7.73 -7.10 -30.76
CA LEU A 98 -7.48 -5.80 -31.41
C LEU A 98 -6.03 -5.62 -31.86
N HIS A 99 -5.05 -6.15 -31.11
CA HIS A 99 -3.64 -6.12 -31.51
C HIS A 99 -3.41 -6.84 -32.84
N HIS A 100 -3.97 -8.05 -33.01
CA HIS A 100 -3.81 -8.83 -34.23
C HIS A 100 -4.56 -8.21 -35.42
N LYS A 101 -5.63 -7.44 -35.18
CA LYS A 101 -6.31 -6.67 -36.23
C LYS A 101 -5.49 -5.47 -36.74
N LYS A 102 -4.52 -4.96 -35.97
CA LYS A 102 -3.72 -3.78 -36.33
C LYS A 102 -2.52 -4.12 -37.23
N GLU A 103 -1.97 -5.34 -37.16
CA GLU A 103 -0.90 -5.83 -38.05
C GLU A 103 -1.37 -6.11 -39.49
N ARG A 104 -2.62 -5.77 -39.80
CA ARG A 104 -3.33 -6.16 -41.00
C ARG A 104 -3.36 -5.00 -41.99
N GLU A 105 -2.34 -4.90 -42.83
CA GLU A 105 -2.44 -4.12 -44.05
C GLU A 105 -2.45 -5.01 -45.30
N ARG A 106 -3.48 -4.75 -46.15
CA ARG A 106 -3.46 -4.83 -47.61
C ARG A 106 -3.59 -6.24 -48.23
N ASN A 107 -4.77 -6.89 -48.20
CA ASN A 107 -5.37 -7.69 -49.30
C ASN A 107 -6.70 -8.43 -48.92
N PHE A 108 -7.83 -8.05 -49.54
CA PHE A 108 -9.21 -8.46 -49.18
C PHE A 108 -9.56 -9.97 -49.18
N ILE A 109 -8.89 -10.81 -49.99
CA ILE A 109 -9.18 -12.27 -50.03
C ILE A 109 -8.27 -13.04 -49.06
N PHE A 110 -7.00 -12.62 -48.93
CA PHE A 110 -6.13 -13.10 -47.86
C PHE A 110 -6.66 -12.71 -46.49
N ASP A 111 -7.37 -11.60 -46.42
CA ASP A 111 -8.00 -11.08 -45.21
C ASP A 111 -9.01 -12.05 -44.57
N LEU A 112 -9.81 -12.80 -45.33
CA LEU A 112 -10.83 -13.68 -44.72
C LEU A 112 -10.23 -15.00 -44.19
N ALA A 113 -9.23 -15.54 -44.89
CA ALA A 113 -8.46 -16.69 -44.40
C ALA A 113 -7.56 -16.30 -43.22
N ASN A 114 -6.91 -15.13 -43.27
CA ASN A 114 -6.13 -14.59 -42.16
C ASN A 114 -7.02 -14.22 -40.97
N ASP A 115 -8.26 -13.76 -41.18
CA ASP A 115 -9.24 -13.59 -40.11
C ASP A 115 -9.59 -14.90 -39.43
N PHE A 116 -9.81 -15.96 -40.21
CA PHE A 116 -10.11 -17.27 -39.65
C PHE A 116 -8.93 -17.82 -38.85
N VAL A 117 -7.71 -17.77 -39.41
CA VAL A 117 -6.48 -18.22 -38.74
C VAL A 117 -6.18 -17.37 -37.50
N SER A 118 -6.30 -16.05 -37.59
CA SER A 118 -6.04 -15.13 -36.48
C SER A 118 -7.05 -15.31 -35.33
N ASN A 119 -8.34 -15.44 -35.63
CA ASN A 119 -9.34 -15.74 -34.61
C ASN A 119 -9.06 -17.10 -33.95
N TRP A 120 -8.58 -18.07 -34.72
CA TRP A 120 -8.22 -19.40 -34.21
C TRP A 120 -6.98 -19.37 -33.30
N GLU A 121 -5.96 -18.57 -33.64
CA GLU A 121 -4.80 -18.33 -32.77
C GLU A 121 -5.19 -17.67 -31.44
N VAL A 122 -6.11 -16.70 -31.47
CA VAL A 122 -6.64 -16.08 -30.25
C VAL A 122 -7.44 -17.10 -29.43
N ILE A 123 -8.23 -17.97 -30.07
CA ILE A 123 -8.98 -19.05 -29.39
C ILE A 123 -8.02 -20.02 -28.70
N PHE A 124 -6.91 -20.40 -29.34
CA PHE A 124 -5.91 -21.27 -28.71
C PHE A 124 -5.17 -20.61 -27.54
N LYS A 125 -5.15 -19.28 -27.45
CA LYS A 125 -4.63 -18.53 -26.29
C LYS A 125 -5.63 -18.40 -25.14
N ILE A 126 -6.91 -18.75 -25.32
CA ILE A 126 -7.94 -18.67 -24.26
C ILE A 126 -7.58 -19.53 -23.03
N PRO A 127 -7.16 -20.82 -23.16
CA PRO A 127 -6.81 -21.63 -21.99
C PRO A 127 -5.65 -21.05 -21.19
N SER A 128 -4.63 -20.49 -21.84
CA SER A 128 -3.49 -19.88 -21.16
C SER A 128 -3.87 -18.57 -20.49
N LEU A 129 -4.71 -17.74 -21.13
CA LEU A 129 -5.30 -16.54 -20.52
C LEU A 129 -6.15 -16.88 -19.29
N LEU A 130 -7.04 -17.87 -19.39
CA LEU A 130 -7.83 -18.34 -18.25
C LEU A 130 -6.93 -18.83 -17.12
N TRP A 131 -5.90 -19.62 -17.44
CA TRP A 131 -4.97 -20.10 -16.41
C TRP A 131 -4.23 -18.95 -15.72
N LYS A 132 -3.75 -17.97 -16.49
CA LYS A 132 -3.09 -16.76 -16.00
C LYS A 132 -4.00 -15.95 -15.07
N THR A 133 -5.26 -15.74 -15.45
CA THR A 133 -6.21 -14.91 -14.69
C THR A 133 -6.71 -15.62 -13.43
N PHE A 134 -7.02 -16.92 -13.50
CA PHE A 134 -7.59 -17.66 -12.36
C PHE A 134 -6.55 -18.28 -11.42
N ARG A 135 -5.27 -18.38 -11.84
CA ARG A 135 -4.14 -18.72 -10.97
C ARG A 135 -3.03 -17.67 -11.09
N PRO A 136 -3.24 -16.46 -10.53
CA PRO A 136 -2.13 -15.57 -10.30
C PRO A 136 -1.21 -16.27 -9.28
N GLY A 137 -0.01 -16.66 -9.69
CA GLY A 137 0.97 -17.25 -8.79
C GLY A 137 1.15 -16.38 -7.54
N GLY A 138 1.41 -17.01 -6.39
CA GLY A 138 1.62 -16.26 -5.14
C GLY A 138 2.92 -15.44 -5.15
N ASP A 139 3.89 -15.85 -5.97
CA ASP A 139 5.23 -15.26 -6.02
C ASP A 139 5.41 -14.30 -7.20
N THR A 140 6.37 -13.39 -7.09
CA THR A 140 6.79 -12.52 -8.19
C THR A 140 7.29 -13.38 -9.37
N PRO A 141 6.76 -13.18 -10.59
CA PRO A 141 7.26 -13.89 -11.77
C PRO A 141 8.76 -13.67 -11.97
N VAL A 142 9.43 -14.69 -12.50
CA VAL A 142 10.87 -14.65 -12.76
C VAL A 142 11.12 -14.11 -14.17
N GLY A 143 11.89 -13.03 -14.28
CA GLY A 143 12.24 -12.38 -15.55
C GLY A 143 11.28 -11.27 -15.96
N LEU A 144 11.79 -10.29 -16.71
CA LEU A 144 11.07 -9.07 -17.08
C LEU A 144 9.82 -9.37 -17.92
N ASN A 145 9.96 -10.21 -18.94
CA ASN A 145 8.86 -10.50 -19.86
C ASN A 145 7.67 -11.14 -19.13
N LYS A 146 7.93 -12.06 -18.20
CA LYS A 146 6.87 -12.67 -17.39
C LYS A 146 6.20 -11.66 -16.48
N CYS A 147 6.95 -10.74 -15.87
CA CYS A 147 6.33 -9.64 -15.09
C CYS A 147 5.41 -8.78 -15.97
N LEU A 148 5.88 -8.39 -17.16
CA LEU A 148 5.13 -7.59 -18.12
C LEU A 148 3.88 -8.32 -18.66
N GLU A 149 3.88 -9.65 -18.74
CA GLU A 149 2.68 -10.41 -19.12
C GLU A 149 1.51 -10.19 -18.16
N TYR A 150 1.75 -10.03 -16.86
CA TYR A 150 0.72 -9.81 -15.84
C TYR A 150 0.39 -8.33 -15.62
N ILE A 151 0.97 -7.41 -16.37
CA ILE A 151 0.66 -5.98 -16.29
C ILE A 151 -0.32 -5.65 -17.43
N PRO A 152 -1.40 -4.89 -17.18
CA PRO A 152 -2.28 -4.45 -18.26
C PRO A 152 -1.53 -3.60 -19.27
N LYS A 153 -1.73 -3.88 -20.56
CA LYS A 153 -1.06 -3.18 -21.66
C LYS A 153 -1.75 -1.86 -22.06
N THR A 154 -2.90 -1.57 -21.48
CA THR A 154 -3.74 -0.41 -21.78
C THR A 154 -4.24 0.21 -20.49
N ASN A 155 -4.46 1.52 -20.48
CA ASN A 155 -5.04 2.25 -19.35
C ASN A 155 -4.28 1.97 -18.03
N THR A 156 -2.97 2.17 -18.02
CA THR A 156 -2.17 2.16 -16.79
C THR A 156 -2.22 3.55 -16.14
N PRO A 157 -2.17 3.65 -14.81
CA PRO A 157 -2.20 4.93 -14.10
C PRO A 157 -0.88 5.69 -14.28
N ASP A 158 -0.93 7.01 -14.15
CA ASP A 158 0.26 7.87 -14.14
C ASP A 158 0.77 8.07 -12.70
N SER A 159 -0.13 7.99 -11.73
CA SER A 159 0.14 8.16 -10.30
C SER A 159 -0.54 7.11 -9.43
N ILE A 160 0.22 6.51 -8.50
CA ILE A 160 -0.27 5.47 -7.58
C ILE A 160 0.01 5.85 -6.13
N CYS A 161 -0.90 5.54 -5.20
CA CYS A 161 -0.64 5.56 -3.77
C CYS A 161 -0.75 4.18 -3.14
N LEU A 162 0.28 3.76 -2.40
CA LEU A 162 0.26 2.57 -1.56
C LEU A 162 0.01 2.97 -0.09
N VAL A 163 -1.10 2.49 0.46
CA VAL A 163 -1.41 2.60 1.90
C VAL A 163 -0.88 1.37 2.61
N LEU A 164 0.08 1.58 3.50
CA LEU A 164 0.72 0.55 4.30
C LEU A 164 0.20 0.54 5.73
N HIS A 165 0.12 -0.68 6.27
CA HIS A 165 -0.31 -0.92 7.64
C HIS A 165 0.81 -1.59 8.45
N CYS A 166 1.21 -0.96 9.54
CA CYS A 166 2.00 -1.57 10.60
C CYS A 166 1.07 -2.41 11.50
N ALA A 167 1.32 -3.71 11.61
CA ALA A 167 0.50 -4.55 12.48
C ALA A 167 0.73 -4.19 13.95
N PRO A 168 -0.32 -4.06 14.78
CA PRO A 168 -0.14 -3.89 16.21
C PRO A 168 0.36 -5.21 16.84
N PRO A 169 1.23 -5.16 17.86
CA PRO A 169 1.65 -6.36 18.56
C PRO A 169 0.44 -7.03 19.24
N MET A 170 0.17 -8.30 18.93
CA MET A 170 -0.91 -9.08 19.53
C MET A 170 -0.51 -9.63 20.91
N LEU A 171 0.03 -8.77 21.78
CA LEU A 171 0.49 -9.14 23.12
C LEU A 171 -0.53 -8.68 24.15
N LYS A 172 -0.78 -9.51 25.16
CA LYS A 172 -1.64 -9.12 26.28
C LYS A 172 -0.94 -8.03 27.09
N PRO A 173 -1.62 -6.93 27.45
CA PRO A 173 -1.00 -5.89 28.25
C PRO A 173 -0.54 -6.47 29.60
N PRO A 174 0.64 -6.07 30.10
CA PRO A 174 1.19 -6.63 31.32
C PRO A 174 0.36 -6.18 32.54
N PRO A 175 0.38 -6.95 33.64
CA PRO A 175 -0.34 -6.58 34.85
C PRO A 175 0.12 -5.22 35.41
N LYS A 176 -0.77 -4.58 36.18
CA LYS A 176 -0.43 -3.35 36.91
C LYS A 176 0.61 -3.66 37.98
N ILE A 177 1.61 -2.78 38.12
CA ILE A 177 2.54 -2.88 39.26
C ILE A 177 1.69 -2.81 40.54
N PRO A 178 1.81 -3.78 41.45
CA PRO A 178 1.05 -3.76 42.68
C PRO A 178 1.43 -2.51 43.45
N GLN A 179 0.41 -1.72 43.81
CA GLN A 179 0.57 -0.50 44.60
C GLN A 179 0.14 -0.78 46.04
N PRO A 180 0.70 -0.07 47.03
CA PRO A 180 0.17 -0.12 48.39
C PRO A 180 -1.31 0.22 48.41
N TYR A 181 -2.10 -0.57 49.12
CA TYR A 181 -3.53 -0.35 49.28
C TYR A 181 -3.93 -0.47 50.74
N LEU A 182 -5.10 0.10 51.06
CA LEU A 182 -5.69 0.03 52.39
C LEU A 182 -6.57 -1.22 52.45
N ASP A 183 -6.29 -2.11 53.39
CA ASP A 183 -7.11 -3.30 53.61
C ASP A 183 -8.44 -2.94 54.30
N SER A 184 -9.38 -3.88 54.29
CA SER A 184 -10.66 -3.82 55.01
C SER A 184 -10.51 -3.49 56.50
N ASP A 185 -9.39 -3.90 57.10
CA ASP A 185 -9.00 -3.60 58.50
C ASP A 185 -8.32 -2.23 58.68
N ARG A 186 -8.33 -1.38 57.65
CA ARG A 186 -7.68 -0.04 57.64
C ARG A 186 -6.16 -0.08 57.86
N THR A 187 -5.53 -1.21 57.61
CA THR A 187 -4.07 -1.36 57.63
C THR A 187 -3.51 -1.11 56.22
N ILE A 188 -2.36 -0.45 56.13
CA ILE A 188 -1.68 -0.24 54.85
C ILE A 188 -0.91 -1.51 54.52
N VAL A 189 -1.32 -2.20 53.45
CA VAL A 189 -0.63 -3.39 52.96
C VAL A 189 0.37 -2.96 51.90
N ILE A 190 1.65 -3.16 52.20
CA ILE A 190 2.75 -2.91 51.26
C ILE A 190 3.01 -4.21 50.49
N PRO A 191 2.94 -4.21 49.15
CA PRO A 191 3.20 -5.39 48.34
C PRO A 191 4.61 -5.96 48.59
N GLU A 192 4.75 -7.28 48.51
CA GLU A 192 6.05 -7.91 48.67
C GLU A 192 7.02 -7.48 47.56
N LYS A 193 8.28 -7.26 47.93
CA LYS A 193 9.34 -6.88 46.96
C LYS A 193 9.48 -7.89 45.82
N LYS A 194 9.21 -9.18 46.08
CA LYS A 194 9.27 -10.26 45.09
C LYS A 194 8.18 -10.09 44.02
N ASP A 195 6.95 -9.79 44.42
CA ASP A 195 5.82 -9.60 43.50
C ASP A 195 6.00 -8.34 42.65
N VAL A 196 6.50 -7.26 43.25
CA VAL A 196 6.86 -6.03 42.54
C VAL A 196 7.94 -6.31 41.49
N GLN A 197 9.01 -7.02 41.85
CA GLN A 197 10.09 -7.39 40.92
C GLN A 197 9.60 -8.32 39.80
N TYR A 198 8.74 -9.28 40.12
CA TYR A 198 8.15 -10.19 39.13
C TYR A 198 7.31 -9.44 38.09
N VAL A 199 6.43 -8.53 38.53
CA VAL A 199 5.62 -7.71 37.61
C VAL A 199 6.49 -6.76 36.79
N ILE A 200 7.56 -6.21 37.35
CA ILE A 200 8.55 -5.41 36.60
C ILE A 200 9.23 -6.26 35.52
N ALA A 201 9.63 -7.49 35.83
CA ALA A 201 10.25 -8.40 34.87
C ALA A 201 9.32 -8.71 33.69
N ILE A 202 8.05 -9.04 33.96
CA ILE A 202 7.03 -9.27 32.91
C ILE A 202 6.84 -8.02 32.04
N ARG A 203 6.80 -6.84 32.65
CA ARG A 203 6.68 -5.57 31.91
C ARG A 203 7.86 -5.35 30.99
N ASN A 204 9.09 -5.58 31.47
CA ASN A 204 10.30 -5.45 30.66
C ASN A 204 10.28 -6.44 29.48
N GLU A 205 9.84 -7.67 29.70
CA GLU A 205 9.68 -8.67 28.65
C GLU A 205 8.65 -8.20 27.61
N TYR A 206 7.47 -7.76 28.05
CA TYR A 206 6.44 -7.19 27.17
C TYR A 206 6.98 -6.04 26.32
N PHE A 207 7.68 -5.07 26.92
CA PHE A 207 8.26 -3.95 26.18
C PHE A 207 9.34 -4.40 25.19
N THR A 208 10.14 -5.39 25.54
CA THR A 208 11.17 -5.96 24.67
C THR A 208 10.53 -6.64 23.45
N GLN A 209 9.47 -7.42 23.67
CA GLN A 209 8.72 -8.07 22.61
C GLN A 209 8.02 -7.06 21.70
N CYS A 210 7.39 -6.01 22.26
CA CYS A 210 6.80 -4.92 21.47
C CYS A 210 7.83 -4.21 20.59
N LYS A 211 9.01 -3.87 21.14
CA LYS A 211 10.10 -3.25 20.37
C LYS A 211 10.61 -4.17 19.27
N SER A 212 10.80 -5.46 19.58
CA SER A 212 11.22 -6.47 18.59
C SER A 212 10.19 -6.63 17.47
N HIS A 213 8.90 -6.64 17.79
CA HIS A 213 7.81 -6.67 16.82
C HIS A 213 7.82 -5.45 15.90
N ILE A 214 7.95 -4.24 16.45
CA ILE A 214 8.02 -3.00 15.66
C ILE A 214 9.24 -3.01 14.73
N ALA A 215 10.40 -3.48 15.21
CA ALA A 215 11.60 -3.60 14.39
C ALA A 215 11.40 -4.62 13.23
N ALA A 216 10.77 -5.76 13.50
CA ALA A 216 10.44 -6.75 12.47
C ALA A 216 9.46 -6.21 11.43
N GLU A 217 8.39 -5.53 11.88
CA GLU A 217 7.41 -4.88 11.01
C GLU A 217 8.06 -3.79 10.15
N ARG A 218 9.00 -3.03 10.71
CA ARG A 218 9.75 -2.02 9.96
C ARG A 218 10.55 -2.63 8.81
N VAL A 219 11.25 -3.74 9.05
CA VAL A 219 11.98 -4.46 8.00
C VAL A 219 11.01 -5.01 6.94
N ARG A 220 9.87 -5.57 7.37
CA ARG A 220 8.81 -6.02 6.46
C ARG A 220 8.34 -4.89 5.56
N LEU A 221 7.97 -3.75 6.13
CA LEU A 221 7.49 -2.58 5.40
C LEU A 221 8.52 -2.02 4.42
N LEU A 222 9.80 -1.91 4.82
CA LEU A 222 10.87 -1.48 3.91
C LEU A 222 11.01 -2.40 2.69
N ARG A 223 10.89 -3.72 2.90
CA ARG A 223 10.92 -4.70 1.82
C ARG A 223 9.71 -4.59 0.90
N GLU A 224 8.52 -4.41 1.46
CA GLU A 224 7.28 -4.21 0.69
C GLU A 224 7.37 -2.93 -0.15
N ILE A 225 7.86 -1.84 0.43
CA ILE A 225 8.13 -0.58 -0.28
C ILE A 225 9.11 -0.79 -1.43
N GLY A 226 10.27 -1.41 -1.17
CA GLY A 226 11.28 -1.67 -2.20
C GLY A 226 10.71 -2.47 -3.37
N ARG A 227 9.97 -3.54 -3.09
CA ARG A 227 9.26 -4.35 -4.10
C ARG A 227 8.24 -3.55 -4.89
N PHE A 228 7.42 -2.75 -4.20
CA PHE A 228 6.37 -1.97 -4.86
C PHE A 228 6.95 -0.92 -5.81
N ILE A 229 7.98 -0.17 -5.36
CA ILE A 229 8.70 0.78 -6.19
C ILE A 229 9.29 0.08 -7.41
N THR A 230 9.93 -1.07 -7.18
CA THR A 230 10.55 -1.90 -8.22
C THR A 230 9.54 -2.34 -9.28
N TRP A 231 8.33 -2.75 -8.89
CA TRP A 231 7.25 -3.08 -9.83
C TRP A 231 6.68 -1.85 -10.55
N CYS A 232 6.59 -0.70 -9.88
CA CYS A 232 6.16 0.55 -10.51
C CYS A 232 7.15 1.04 -11.57
N CYS A 233 8.45 0.80 -11.39
CA CYS A 233 9.47 1.11 -12.41
C CYS A 233 9.20 0.39 -13.74
N LEU A 234 8.62 -0.82 -13.69
CA LEU A 234 8.32 -1.63 -14.89
C LEU A 234 7.20 -1.06 -15.75
N VAL A 235 6.35 -0.20 -15.21
CA VAL A 235 5.21 0.37 -15.93
C VAL A 235 5.62 1.75 -16.44
N PRO A 236 5.72 1.97 -17.77
CA PRO A 236 6.23 3.23 -18.32
C PRO A 236 5.43 4.48 -17.96
N THR A 237 4.12 4.35 -17.75
CA THR A 237 3.24 5.51 -17.49
C THR A 237 3.39 6.05 -16.08
N ILE A 238 3.81 5.23 -15.11
CA ILE A 238 3.86 5.66 -13.71
C ILE A 238 5.01 6.65 -13.51
N THR A 239 4.69 7.91 -13.21
CA THR A 239 5.67 8.97 -12.95
C THR A 239 5.70 9.37 -11.48
N GLU A 240 4.59 9.17 -10.77
CA GLU A 240 4.45 9.54 -9.37
C GLU A 240 3.97 8.36 -8.52
N LEU A 241 4.58 8.20 -7.35
CA LEU A 241 4.22 7.18 -6.37
C LEU A 241 4.14 7.81 -4.99
N THR A 242 3.05 7.58 -4.26
CA THR A 242 2.92 7.99 -2.86
C THR A 242 2.88 6.78 -1.94
N ILE A 243 3.75 6.75 -0.95
CA ILE A 243 3.78 5.71 0.09
C ILE A 243 3.28 6.33 1.38
N TYR A 244 2.14 5.85 1.86
CA TYR A 244 1.54 6.32 3.10
C TYR A 244 1.64 5.25 4.18
N GLU A 245 2.25 5.57 5.31
CA GLU A 245 2.30 4.71 6.49
C GLU A 245 1.86 5.53 7.72
N LYS A 246 0.80 5.09 8.39
CA LYS A 246 0.11 5.89 9.41
C LYS A 246 1.03 6.29 10.58
N SER A 247 1.76 5.36 11.19
CA SER A 247 2.52 5.67 12.41
C SER A 247 3.78 6.48 12.13
N GLY A 248 4.31 6.41 10.91
CA GLY A 248 5.59 6.97 10.51
C GLY A 248 6.77 6.19 11.11
N ASN A 249 6.55 4.96 11.57
CA ASN A 249 7.59 4.14 12.22
C ASN A 249 8.75 3.82 11.28
N CYS A 250 8.49 3.81 9.96
CA CYS A 250 9.52 3.54 8.97
C CYS A 250 10.62 4.62 8.94
N TRP A 251 10.27 5.89 9.17
CA TRP A 251 11.17 7.05 8.96
C TRP A 251 11.42 7.95 10.18
N LYS A 252 10.62 7.89 11.25
CA LYS A 252 10.78 8.81 12.40
C LYS A 252 12.02 8.55 13.28
N GLU A 253 12.56 7.34 13.30
CA GLU A 253 13.53 6.92 14.33
C GLU A 253 14.97 6.68 13.84
N ASN A 254 15.27 6.79 12.54
CA ASN A 254 16.63 6.56 12.02
C ASN A 254 17.21 7.80 11.39
N GLU A 255 18.38 8.22 11.90
CA GLU A 255 19.30 9.11 11.19
C GLU A 255 19.70 8.52 9.81
N ASP A 256 19.70 7.18 9.68
CA ASP A 256 20.01 6.44 8.44
C ASP A 256 18.78 5.96 7.65
N PHE A 257 17.61 6.58 7.83
CA PHE A 257 16.38 6.13 7.15
C PHE A 257 16.55 6.16 5.62
N THR A 258 17.12 7.24 5.10
CA THR A 258 17.36 7.44 3.67
C THR A 258 18.23 6.33 3.09
N ASN A 259 19.32 5.99 3.77
CA ASN A 259 20.22 4.90 3.36
C ASN A 259 19.50 3.55 3.40
N SER A 260 18.69 3.30 4.43
CA SER A 260 17.90 2.07 4.55
C SER A 260 16.88 1.92 3.41
N MET A 261 16.23 3.03 3.01
CA MET A 261 15.27 3.05 1.91
C MET A 261 15.96 2.86 0.54
N LYS A 262 17.05 3.60 0.29
CA LYS A 262 17.89 3.43 -0.91
C LYS A 262 18.34 1.98 -1.05
N ASN A 263 18.88 1.39 0.01
CA ASN A 263 19.32 0.01 0.02
C ASN A 263 18.17 -0.98 -0.22
N ALA A 264 17.00 -0.78 0.38
CA ALA A 264 15.85 -1.65 0.16
C ALA A 264 15.40 -1.65 -1.32
N ILE A 265 15.40 -0.48 -1.96
CA ILE A 265 15.07 -0.33 -3.39
C ILE A 265 16.14 -0.99 -4.25
N LEU A 266 17.42 -0.70 -4.00
CA LEU A 266 18.55 -1.26 -4.76
C LEU A 266 18.61 -2.78 -4.67
N VAL A 267 18.38 -3.36 -3.48
CA VAL A 267 18.38 -4.82 -3.28
C VAL A 267 17.29 -5.49 -4.10
N GLU A 268 16.08 -4.94 -4.15
CA GLU A 268 14.98 -5.52 -4.93
C GLU A 268 15.15 -5.29 -6.44
N LEU A 269 15.74 -4.15 -6.86
CA LEU A 269 16.12 -3.91 -8.26
C LEU A 269 17.20 -4.90 -8.73
N VAL A 270 18.23 -5.13 -7.91
CA VAL A 270 19.28 -6.12 -8.19
C VAL A 270 18.70 -7.53 -8.20
N ALA A 271 17.79 -7.84 -7.27
CA ALA A 271 17.10 -9.13 -7.25
C ALA A 271 16.31 -9.35 -8.55
N MET A 272 15.62 -8.33 -9.07
CA MET A 272 14.95 -8.45 -10.36
C MET A 272 15.95 -8.59 -11.52
N ALA A 273 16.99 -7.75 -11.56
CA ALA A 273 18.02 -7.80 -12.60
C ALA A 273 18.67 -9.18 -12.70
N ASN A 274 18.90 -9.85 -11.56
CA ASN A 274 19.45 -11.21 -11.49
C ASN A 274 18.50 -12.30 -12.02
N THR A 275 17.20 -12.02 -12.12
CA THR A 275 16.23 -12.95 -12.71
C THR A 275 16.07 -12.81 -14.23
N CYS A 276 16.64 -11.75 -14.81
CA CYS A 276 16.50 -11.43 -16.23
C CYS A 276 17.56 -12.14 -17.07
N ASN A 277 17.15 -12.60 -18.26
CA ASN A 277 18.10 -13.03 -19.30
C ASN A 277 18.89 -11.83 -19.86
N PRO A 278 20.04 -12.01 -20.54
CA PRO A 278 20.87 -10.89 -21.02
C PRO A 278 20.14 -9.88 -21.91
N GLU A 279 19.22 -10.35 -22.76
CA GLU A 279 18.36 -9.48 -23.60
C GLU A 279 17.32 -8.73 -22.75
N GLU A 280 16.68 -9.42 -21.80
CA GLU A 280 15.74 -8.82 -20.87
C GLU A 280 16.41 -7.78 -19.97
N LEU A 281 17.67 -8.00 -19.60
CA LEU A 281 18.45 -7.07 -18.79
C LEU A 281 18.73 -5.77 -19.55
N ARG A 282 18.98 -5.83 -20.86
CA ARG A 282 19.11 -4.62 -21.70
C ARG A 282 17.81 -3.83 -21.73
N LYS A 283 16.68 -4.51 -21.94
CA LYS A 283 15.35 -3.88 -21.90
C LYS A 283 15.00 -3.33 -20.52
N PHE A 284 15.39 -4.03 -19.46
CA PHE A 284 15.17 -3.57 -18.09
C PHE A 284 15.93 -2.27 -17.82
N LYS A 285 17.18 -2.19 -18.25
CA LYS A 285 18.01 -0.98 -18.12
C LYS A 285 17.47 0.20 -18.92
N SER A 286 16.87 -0.02 -20.10
CA SER A 286 16.29 1.07 -20.90
C SER A 286 14.96 1.59 -20.33
N VAL A 287 14.19 0.75 -19.63
CA VAL A 287 12.90 1.14 -19.03
C VAL A 287 13.08 1.77 -17.64
N MET A 288 14.23 1.56 -17.01
CA MET A 288 14.46 1.96 -15.62
C MET A 288 14.48 3.49 -15.45
N PRO A 289 13.58 4.06 -14.63
CA PRO A 289 13.55 5.49 -14.38
C PRO A 289 14.58 5.93 -13.34
N LYS A 290 14.93 7.21 -13.35
CA LYS A 290 15.64 7.87 -12.23
C LYS A 290 14.69 8.00 -11.04
N ILE A 291 14.99 7.33 -9.93
CA ILE A 291 14.13 7.30 -8.74
C ILE A 291 14.51 8.46 -7.80
N THR A 292 13.55 9.33 -7.52
CA THR A 292 13.69 10.45 -6.57
C THR A 292 12.74 10.26 -5.40
N LEU A 293 13.29 10.13 -4.19
CA LEU A 293 12.53 10.06 -2.94
C LEU A 293 12.31 11.47 -2.40
N VAL A 294 11.08 11.78 -2.02
CA VAL A 294 10.70 13.07 -1.43
C VAL A 294 9.96 12.80 -0.12
N ASN A 295 10.56 13.17 0.99
CA ASN A 295 9.89 13.09 2.29
C ASN A 295 8.99 14.33 2.46
N LYS A 296 7.68 14.14 2.53
CA LYS A 296 6.73 15.26 2.64
C LYS A 296 6.70 15.92 4.01
N PHE A 297 7.21 15.24 5.04
CA PHE A 297 7.34 15.83 6.38
C PHE A 297 8.63 16.66 6.51
N THR A 298 9.79 16.08 6.16
CA THR A 298 11.09 16.80 6.28
C THR A 298 11.39 17.71 5.10
N LYS A 299 10.66 17.58 3.99
CA LYS A 299 10.87 18.26 2.69
C LYS A 299 12.18 17.90 2.01
N GLU A 300 12.90 16.89 2.50
CA GLU A 300 14.16 16.44 1.93
C GLU A 300 13.93 15.64 0.65
N ARG A 301 14.81 15.86 -0.33
CA ARG A 301 14.82 15.14 -1.61
C ARG A 301 16.10 14.34 -1.73
N TYR A 302 15.96 13.07 -2.09
CA TYR A 302 17.07 12.15 -2.25
C TYR A 302 16.95 11.40 -3.57
N THR A 303 17.99 11.45 -4.37
CA THR A 303 18.10 10.62 -5.57
C THR A 303 18.81 9.32 -5.21
N VAL A 304 18.26 8.19 -5.68
CA VAL A 304 18.81 6.86 -5.37
C VAL A 304 20.12 6.60 -6.13
N THR A 305 20.31 7.26 -7.28
CA THR A 305 21.37 6.95 -8.25
C THR A 305 22.60 7.88 -8.20
N ASP A 306 22.56 9.02 -7.51
CA ASP A 306 23.58 10.07 -7.67
C ASP A 306 24.83 9.93 -6.77
N ASP A 307 24.90 8.94 -5.87
CA ASP A 307 26.02 8.83 -4.91
C ASP A 307 27.33 8.29 -5.53
N GLU A 308 27.29 7.70 -6.75
CA GLU A 308 28.49 7.25 -7.47
C GLU A 308 29.05 8.29 -8.45
N VAL A 309 28.25 9.27 -8.89
CA VAL A 309 28.67 10.24 -9.91
C VAL A 309 29.48 11.39 -9.30
N ASN A 310 29.21 11.74 -8.03
CA ASN A 310 29.93 12.83 -7.36
C ASN A 310 31.33 12.43 -6.86
N SER A 311 31.61 11.14 -6.70
CA SER A 311 32.93 10.61 -6.32
C SER A 311 33.89 10.45 -7.51
N ALA A 312 33.43 10.67 -8.74
CA ALA A 312 34.24 10.59 -9.97
C ALA A 312 34.66 11.96 -10.55
N ARG A 313 34.27 13.09 -9.94
CA ARG A 313 34.47 14.45 -10.47
C ARG A 313 35.89 15.06 -10.31
N ASP A 314 36.91 14.24 -10.07
CA ASP A 314 38.29 14.72 -9.85
C ASP A 314 39.22 14.65 -11.09
N GLY A 315 38.69 14.39 -12.29
CA GLY A 315 39.48 14.33 -13.53
C GLY A 315 38.99 15.29 -14.62
N ARG A 316 39.83 16.23 -15.05
CA ARG A 316 39.52 17.26 -16.08
C ARG A 316 39.39 16.75 -17.53
N ASP A 317 39.49 15.44 -17.76
CA ASP A 317 39.38 14.84 -19.11
C ASP A 317 38.03 14.16 -19.39
N GLN A 318 37.04 14.33 -18.50
CA GLN A 318 35.74 13.66 -18.57
C GLN A 318 34.59 14.54 -19.07
N GLU A 319 34.77 15.83 -19.38
CA GLU A 319 33.65 16.73 -19.74
C GLU A 319 32.84 16.26 -20.96
N ASN A 320 33.49 15.76 -22.03
CA ASN A 320 32.77 15.30 -23.23
C ASN A 320 32.05 13.95 -23.04
N ILE A 321 32.59 13.05 -22.21
CA ILE A 321 31.96 11.76 -21.87
C ILE A 321 30.86 11.99 -20.82
N ALA A 322 31.07 12.94 -19.90
CA ALA A 322 30.08 13.36 -18.93
C ALA A 322 28.88 14.01 -19.63
N GLU A 323 29.07 14.83 -20.67
CA GLU A 323 27.95 15.40 -21.43
C GLU A 323 27.12 14.35 -22.19
N GLU A 324 27.76 13.31 -22.77
CA GLU A 324 27.07 12.20 -23.45
C GLU A 324 26.36 11.25 -22.45
N ILE A 325 26.94 11.07 -21.26
CA ILE A 325 26.30 10.34 -20.16
C ILE A 325 25.16 11.18 -19.54
N ILE A 326 25.36 12.50 -19.38
CA ILE A 326 24.37 13.45 -18.84
C ILE A 326 23.19 13.63 -19.79
N SER A 327 23.41 13.64 -21.12
CA SER A 327 22.32 13.64 -22.10
C SER A 327 21.53 12.33 -22.05
N GLY A 328 22.19 11.18 -21.90
CA GLY A 328 21.53 9.90 -21.62
C GLY A 328 20.75 9.85 -20.29
N TYR A 329 21.15 10.65 -19.30
CA TYR A 329 20.42 10.82 -18.02
C TYR A 329 19.28 11.87 -18.10
N LEU A 330 19.36 12.85 -18.99
CA LEU A 330 18.31 13.86 -19.20
C LEU A 330 17.07 13.25 -19.86
N ASP A 331 17.24 12.22 -20.70
CA ASP A 331 16.14 11.51 -21.38
C ASP A 331 15.54 10.35 -20.56
N GLN A 332 16.12 10.02 -19.39
CA GLN A 332 15.56 8.99 -18.51
C GLN A 332 14.34 9.52 -17.76
N ARG A 333 13.20 8.83 -17.94
CA ARG A 333 11.97 9.05 -17.15
C ARG A 333 12.31 9.17 -15.66
N THR A 334 11.70 10.13 -14.97
CA THR A 334 11.83 10.25 -13.51
C THR A 334 10.64 9.64 -12.81
N LEU A 335 10.89 8.86 -11.74
CA LEU A 335 9.87 8.35 -10.84
C LEU A 335 10.00 9.07 -9.50
N VAL A 336 9.01 9.90 -9.17
CA VAL A 336 8.98 10.65 -7.90
C VAL A 336 8.20 9.87 -6.86
N VAL A 337 8.85 9.52 -5.76
CA VAL A 337 8.27 8.75 -4.65
C VAL A 337 8.07 9.65 -3.44
N TYR A 338 6.82 10.01 -3.15
CA TYR A 338 6.43 10.78 -1.98
C TYR A 338 6.25 9.88 -0.76
N LEU A 339 6.95 10.17 0.32
CA LEU A 339 6.83 9.47 1.60
C LEU A 339 5.99 10.31 2.56
N CYS A 340 4.87 9.76 3.04
CA CYS A 340 3.88 10.47 3.85
C CYS A 340 3.44 9.67 5.08
N ASP A 341 3.21 10.34 6.21
CA ASP A 341 2.64 9.76 7.42
C ASP A 341 1.43 10.56 7.95
N GLN A 342 0.89 10.16 9.09
CA GLN A 342 -0.12 10.93 9.82
C GLN A 342 0.38 12.34 10.22
N SER A 343 1.70 12.55 10.34
CA SER A 343 2.28 13.85 10.67
C SER A 343 2.05 14.85 9.53
N THR A 344 2.10 14.41 8.27
CA THR A 344 1.71 15.23 7.11
C THR A 344 0.29 15.81 7.29
N ARG A 345 -0.68 14.99 7.71
CA ARG A 345 -2.05 15.50 7.95
C ARG A 345 -2.17 16.38 9.19
N THR A 346 -1.47 16.05 10.27
CA THR A 346 -1.69 16.73 11.56
C THR A 346 -0.86 18.02 11.70
N VAL A 347 0.38 18.02 11.22
CA VAL A 347 1.32 19.13 11.34
C VAL A 347 1.26 20.02 10.10
N ASN A 348 1.38 19.47 8.89
CA ASN A 348 1.40 20.29 7.68
C ASN A 348 0.05 20.99 7.45
N PHE A 349 -1.07 20.33 7.79
CA PHE A 349 -2.38 20.98 7.76
C PHE A 349 -2.47 22.17 8.71
N GLN A 350 -1.94 22.05 9.93
CA GLN A 350 -1.90 23.18 10.86
C GLN A 350 -1.01 24.32 10.32
N ALA A 351 0.13 23.99 9.71
CA ALA A 351 1.03 24.96 9.07
C ALA A 351 0.39 25.67 7.86
N LEU A 352 -0.52 25.01 7.15
CA LEU A 352 -1.32 25.62 6.08
C LEU A 352 -2.42 26.52 6.65
N MET A 353 -3.13 26.08 7.68
CA MET A 353 -4.20 26.85 8.30
C MET A 353 -3.71 28.17 8.90
N THR A 354 -2.47 28.25 9.38
CA THR A 354 -1.89 29.52 9.87
C THR A 354 -1.60 30.52 8.74
N LYS A 355 -1.56 30.08 7.48
CA LYS A 355 -1.34 30.91 6.29
C LYS A 355 -2.60 31.09 5.45
N ALA A 356 -3.76 30.63 5.93
CA ALA A 356 -5.00 30.56 5.16
C ALA A 356 -5.40 31.89 4.49
N ASP A 357 -5.16 33.02 5.17
CA ASP A 357 -5.57 34.35 4.69
C ASP A 357 -4.78 34.84 3.46
N THR A 358 -3.62 34.24 3.16
CA THR A 358 -2.77 34.63 2.01
C THR A 358 -2.72 33.57 0.90
N LEU A 359 -3.39 32.43 1.07
CA LEU A 359 -3.32 31.32 0.13
C LEU A 359 -4.37 31.48 -0.99
N THR A 360 -3.90 31.46 -2.22
CA THR A 360 -4.76 31.25 -3.40
C THR A 360 -4.82 29.75 -3.74
N PRO A 361 -5.89 29.28 -4.41
CA PRO A 361 -6.03 27.87 -4.82
C PRO A 361 -4.87 27.31 -5.66
N GLU A 362 -4.08 28.19 -6.30
CA GLU A 362 -2.93 27.82 -7.13
C GLU A 362 -1.59 27.95 -6.39
N SER A 363 -1.60 28.23 -5.09
CA SER A 363 -0.36 28.41 -4.33
C SER A 363 0.45 27.11 -4.26
N GLU A 364 1.73 27.20 -4.63
CA GLU A 364 2.66 26.05 -4.66
C GLU A 364 2.82 25.38 -3.29
N ILE A 365 2.56 26.12 -2.21
CA ILE A 365 2.61 25.67 -0.81
C ILE A 365 1.73 24.43 -0.61
N PHE A 366 0.58 24.33 -1.27
CA PHE A 366 -0.27 23.14 -1.21
C PHE A 366 0.43 21.88 -1.75
N SER A 367 1.09 22.02 -2.89
CA SER A 367 1.83 20.93 -3.54
C SER A 367 3.13 20.58 -2.81
N GLU A 368 3.68 21.50 -2.02
CA GLU A 368 4.82 21.21 -1.14
C GLU A 368 4.38 20.36 0.05
N GLU A 369 3.31 20.79 0.73
CA GLU A 369 2.87 20.25 2.01
C GLU A 369 2.12 18.90 1.89
N PHE A 370 1.37 18.71 0.81
CA PHE A 370 0.62 17.48 0.55
C PHE A 370 1.07 16.80 -0.75
N PRO A 371 0.93 15.47 -0.86
CA PRO A 371 1.05 14.79 -2.14
C PRO A 371 -0.17 15.13 -3.03
N PRO A 372 0.01 15.15 -4.36
CA PRO A 372 -1.12 15.29 -5.27
C PRO A 372 -2.07 14.09 -5.17
N ILE A 373 -3.34 14.28 -5.54
CA ILE A 373 -4.31 13.18 -5.67
C ILE A 373 -3.78 12.18 -6.71
N PRO A 374 -3.60 10.89 -6.33
CA PRO A 374 -3.17 9.85 -7.24
C PRO A 374 -4.34 9.33 -8.08
N ASP A 375 -4.06 8.72 -9.23
CA ASP A 375 -5.08 8.09 -10.08
C ASP A 375 -5.60 6.78 -9.46
N LEU A 376 -4.71 6.07 -8.76
CA LEU A 376 -5.01 4.78 -8.12
C LEU A 376 -4.50 4.77 -6.67
N VAL A 377 -5.37 4.51 -5.71
CA VAL A 377 -5.03 4.27 -4.29
C VAL A 377 -5.21 2.80 -3.98
N VAL A 378 -4.18 2.13 -3.48
CA VAL A 378 -4.19 0.71 -3.17
C VAL A 378 -3.92 0.46 -1.69
N GLY A 379 -4.76 -0.36 -1.08
CA GLY A 379 -4.60 -0.83 0.29
C GLY A 379 -4.42 -2.35 0.29
N CYS A 380 -3.34 -2.83 0.88
CA CYS A 380 -3.05 -4.26 0.97
C CYS A 380 -3.50 -4.86 2.31
N MET A 381 -4.06 -6.07 2.26
CA MET A 381 -4.44 -6.81 3.46
C MET A 381 -3.32 -7.76 3.91
N ASN A 382 -2.64 -7.38 4.99
CA ASN A 382 -1.64 -8.24 5.63
C ASN A 382 -2.20 -9.05 6.82
N MET A 383 -3.47 -8.81 7.19
CA MET A 383 -4.19 -9.47 8.28
C MET A 383 -5.47 -10.14 7.77
N SER A 384 -6.00 -11.10 8.52
CA SER A 384 -7.22 -11.88 8.18
C SER A 384 -8.52 -11.07 8.11
N HIS A 385 -8.46 -9.74 8.19
CA HIS A 385 -9.62 -8.85 8.19
C HIS A 385 -9.46 -7.74 7.15
N THR A 386 -10.50 -7.53 6.34
CA THR A 386 -10.61 -6.43 5.38
C THR A 386 -10.62 -5.10 6.13
N ARG A 387 -9.56 -4.30 5.95
CA ARG A 387 -9.57 -2.89 6.36
C ARG A 387 -9.81 -2.03 5.14
N ASN A 388 -11.08 -1.69 4.92
CA ASN A 388 -11.49 -0.76 3.86
C ASN A 388 -11.36 0.68 4.38
N GLN A 389 -10.15 1.06 4.81
CA GLN A 389 -9.88 2.38 5.38
C GLN A 389 -8.54 2.91 4.86
N LEU A 390 -8.53 4.20 4.48
CA LEU A 390 -7.33 4.90 4.04
C LEU A 390 -6.48 5.44 5.22
N GLU A 391 -6.83 5.06 6.45
CA GLU A 391 -6.09 5.35 7.70
C GLU A 391 -5.75 6.84 7.94
N GLY A 392 -6.45 7.75 7.27
CA GLY A 392 -6.25 9.18 7.38
C GLY A 392 -5.27 9.78 6.37
N TYR A 393 -4.94 9.07 5.29
CA TYR A 393 -4.25 9.60 4.11
C TYR A 393 -4.91 10.89 3.62
N ALA A 394 -4.08 11.89 3.31
CA ALA A 394 -4.50 13.20 2.85
C ALA A 394 -3.70 13.57 1.59
N CYS A 395 -4.38 14.11 0.61
CA CYS A 395 -3.83 14.55 -0.67
C CYS A 395 -4.56 15.81 -1.14
N ILE A 396 -4.01 16.48 -2.14
CA ILE A 396 -4.55 17.73 -2.70
C ILE A 396 -4.66 17.67 -4.22
N GLU A 397 -5.64 18.38 -4.79
CA GLU A 397 -5.78 18.48 -6.25
C GLU A 397 -4.51 19.11 -6.87
N LYS A 398 -4.04 18.55 -7.99
CA LYS A 398 -2.88 19.09 -8.74
C LYS A 398 -3.15 20.49 -9.28
N THR A 399 -4.40 20.77 -9.64
CA THR A 399 -4.83 22.03 -10.23
C THR A 399 -6.25 22.33 -9.76
N ALA A 400 -6.54 23.58 -9.40
CA ALA A 400 -7.84 24.00 -8.84
C ALA A 400 -9.04 23.79 -9.78
N ASN A 401 -8.80 23.54 -11.07
CA ASN A 401 -9.84 23.44 -12.10
C ASN A 401 -10.17 22.00 -12.51
N VAL A 402 -9.41 21.01 -12.05
CA VAL A 402 -9.59 19.60 -12.46
C VAL A 402 -9.90 18.75 -11.24
N GLN A 403 -11.16 18.32 -11.15
CA GLN A 403 -11.58 17.31 -10.18
C GLN A 403 -11.17 15.93 -10.69
N ASN A 404 -10.05 15.42 -10.17
CA ASN A 404 -9.63 14.04 -10.41
C ASN A 404 -10.25 13.13 -9.33
N MET A 405 -11.00 12.12 -9.76
CA MET A 405 -11.47 11.05 -8.88
C MET A 405 -10.46 9.90 -8.88
N ALA A 406 -9.84 9.65 -7.73
CA ALA A 406 -8.95 8.51 -7.55
C ALA A 406 -9.74 7.20 -7.51
N VAL A 407 -9.27 6.18 -8.22
CA VAL A 407 -9.79 4.81 -8.09
C VAL A 407 -9.21 4.22 -6.81
N VAL A 408 -10.06 3.73 -5.91
CA VAL A 408 -9.61 3.12 -4.65
C VAL A 408 -9.81 1.62 -4.71
N TYR A 409 -8.73 0.87 -4.50
CA TYR A 409 -8.72 -0.58 -4.52
C TYR A 409 -8.23 -1.16 -3.20
N PHE A 410 -9.15 -1.82 -2.47
CA PHE A 410 -8.84 -2.61 -1.28
C PHE A 410 -8.84 -4.09 -1.63
N SER A 411 -7.68 -4.72 -1.56
CA SER A 411 -7.54 -6.12 -1.97
C SER A 411 -7.56 -7.06 -0.78
N HIS A 412 -8.29 -8.18 -0.91
CA HIS A 412 -8.17 -9.35 -0.02
C HIS A 412 -6.85 -10.11 -0.20
N LEU A 413 -6.10 -9.82 -1.25
CA LEU A 413 -4.80 -10.45 -1.49
C LEU A 413 -3.74 -9.91 -0.52
N ARG A 414 -2.85 -10.79 -0.10
CA ARG A 414 -1.63 -10.42 0.64
C ARG A 414 -0.70 -9.60 -0.23
N PHE A 415 0.21 -8.85 0.40
CA PHE A 415 1.16 -8.03 -0.33
C PHE A 415 2.05 -8.92 -1.19
N GLY A 416 2.06 -8.64 -2.49
CA GLY A 416 2.70 -9.47 -3.49
C GLY A 416 2.47 -8.95 -4.89
N PHE A 417 3.11 -9.58 -5.87
CA PHE A 417 2.97 -9.16 -7.26
C PHE A 417 1.56 -9.38 -7.80
N SER A 418 0.86 -10.42 -7.34
CA SER A 418 -0.55 -10.66 -7.68
C SER A 418 -1.47 -9.54 -7.19
N PHE A 419 -1.21 -8.98 -6.00
CA PHE A 419 -1.89 -7.78 -5.49
C PHE A 419 -1.64 -6.58 -6.41
N PHE A 420 -0.38 -6.32 -6.76
CA PHE A 420 0.01 -5.21 -7.63
C PHE A 420 -0.63 -5.32 -9.02
N SER A 421 -0.48 -6.47 -9.67
CA SER A 421 -1.07 -6.75 -10.99
C SER A 421 -2.58 -6.55 -10.99
N ARG A 422 -3.27 -7.12 -9.99
CA ARG A 422 -4.73 -7.01 -9.88
C ARG A 422 -5.19 -5.57 -9.66
N ALA A 423 -4.47 -4.79 -8.86
CA ALA A 423 -4.77 -3.38 -8.66
C ALA A 423 -4.66 -2.56 -9.95
N LEU A 424 -3.64 -2.83 -10.78
CA LEU A 424 -3.50 -2.17 -12.08
C LEU A 424 -4.65 -2.55 -13.02
N TYR A 425 -5.02 -3.83 -13.09
CA TYR A 425 -6.16 -4.25 -13.90
C TYR A 425 -7.47 -3.64 -13.41
N HIS A 426 -7.69 -3.53 -12.09
CA HIS A 426 -8.86 -2.87 -11.54
C HIS A 426 -8.93 -1.42 -12.03
N TYR A 427 -7.83 -0.68 -12.00
CA TYR A 427 -7.77 0.66 -12.59
C TYR A 427 -8.09 0.66 -14.09
N SER A 428 -7.51 -0.27 -14.86
CA SER A 428 -7.74 -0.37 -16.30
C SER A 428 -9.19 -0.70 -16.66
N LEU A 429 -9.92 -1.43 -15.80
CA LEU A 429 -11.32 -1.79 -15.98
C LEU A 429 -12.28 -0.62 -15.70
N GLU A 430 -11.94 0.29 -14.79
CA GLU A 430 -12.71 1.50 -14.48
C GLU A 430 -12.57 2.57 -15.58
N GLN A 431 -11.48 2.54 -16.34
CA GLN A 431 -11.25 3.47 -17.44
C GLN A 431 -11.89 2.98 -18.75
N PRO A 432 -12.44 3.88 -19.59
CA PRO A 432 -12.90 3.49 -20.92
C PRO A 432 -11.72 2.91 -21.71
N PHE A 433 -11.94 1.80 -22.43
CA PHE A 433 -10.88 1.15 -23.18
C PHE A 433 -10.26 2.11 -24.21
N LYS A 434 -8.98 2.48 -24.02
CA LYS A 434 -8.20 3.29 -24.97
C LYS A 434 -7.04 2.46 -25.50
N PHE A 435 -6.80 2.56 -26.80
CA PHE A 435 -5.66 1.89 -27.45
C PHE A 435 -4.35 2.58 -27.02
N PRO A 436 -3.22 1.85 -26.87
CA PRO A 436 -1.94 2.50 -26.69
C PRO A 436 -1.66 3.35 -27.93
N LYS A 437 -1.49 4.67 -27.77
CA LYS A 437 -0.95 5.50 -28.85
C LYS A 437 0.43 4.95 -29.19
N LYS A 438 0.77 4.86 -30.48
CA LYS A 438 2.09 4.44 -30.93
C LYS A 438 3.10 5.38 -30.27
N ASN A 439 4.10 4.85 -29.56
CA ASN A 439 5.28 5.65 -29.27
C ASN A 439 6.01 5.78 -30.61
N ASP A 440 6.30 7.01 -31.05
CA ASP A 440 7.01 7.28 -32.30
C ASP A 440 8.47 6.77 -32.28
N SER A 441 8.92 6.12 -31.19
CA SER A 441 10.26 5.57 -31.02
C SER A 441 10.49 4.20 -31.68
N ASP A 442 9.43 3.50 -32.12
CA ASP A 442 9.57 2.19 -32.78
C ASP A 442 9.67 2.31 -34.32
N GLU A 443 9.64 3.53 -34.89
CA GLU A 443 9.81 3.76 -36.33
C GLU A 443 11.28 3.89 -36.76
N ASP A 444 12.20 4.18 -35.83
CA ASP A 444 13.61 4.46 -36.17
C ASP A 444 14.48 3.19 -36.38
N GLU A 445 14.00 1.98 -36.07
CA GLU A 445 14.75 0.73 -36.31
C GLU A 445 14.52 0.11 -37.71
N HIS A 446 13.63 0.68 -38.54
CA HIS A 446 13.36 0.15 -39.89
C HIS A 446 13.90 1.00 -41.05
N ASP A 447 14.48 2.17 -40.77
CA ASP A 447 15.09 3.04 -41.79
C ASP A 447 16.61 3.14 -41.64
N ILE A 448 17.31 2.01 -41.65
CA ILE A 448 18.72 1.96 -42.09
C ILE A 448 18.85 0.79 -43.07
N GLY A 449 18.82 1.13 -44.36
CA GLY A 449 19.15 0.22 -45.46
C GLY A 449 20.64 -0.06 -45.61
#